data_AF-A0A838RZ50-F1
#
_entry.id   AF-A0A838RZ50-F1
#
_cell.length_a   1.000
_cell.length_b   1.000
_cell.length_c   1.000
_cell.angle_alpha   90.00
_cell.angle_beta   90.00
_cell.angle_gamma   90.00
#
_symmetry.space_group_name_H-M   'P 1'
#
loop_
_entity.id
_entity.type
_entity.pdbx_description
1 polymer ?
#
loop_
_entity_poly.entity_id
_entity_poly.type
_entity_poly.pdbx_seq_one_letter_code
_entity_poly.pdbx_strand_id
1 'polypeptide(L)'
;DLILLNYKGADFVGHKYGPDSNELRVTLGEMDRQLARMLSALEAKVGDNYLLAVTADHGMPSEPLSPDRRHFAPAIIDLLHEKFDPEEKQLITSFEPENGQIFVDEDRLSYLGLMLRDLAHFLESQPFHFAVFTNDDVAANAAKPVTPTRRHSKYK
;
A
#
# COMPACT_ATOMS: atom_id res chain seq x y z
N ASP A 1 -14.32 -2.10 30.03
CA ASP A 1 -13.44 -1.05 29.46
C ASP A 1 -12.75 -1.55 28.21
N LEU A 2 -12.25 -0.64 27.38
CA LEU A 2 -11.49 -0.94 26.16
C LEU A 2 -10.28 -0.01 26.09
N ILE A 3 -9.11 -0.56 25.81
CA ILE A 3 -7.88 0.18 25.56
C ILE A 3 -7.47 -0.07 24.11
N LEU A 4 -7.29 1.00 23.35
CA LEU A 4 -6.73 0.96 22.00
C LEU A 4 -5.39 1.71 22.03
N LEU A 5 -4.32 1.01 21.64
CA LEU A 5 -2.98 1.56 21.59
C LEU A 5 -2.41 1.37 20.18
N ASN A 6 -1.98 2.46 19.56
CA ASN A 6 -1.24 2.41 18.30
C ASN A 6 0.26 2.59 18.59
N TYR A 7 1.07 1.55 18.32
CA TYR A 7 2.49 1.58 18.61
C TYR A 7 3.34 1.91 17.38
N LYS A 8 3.45 3.22 17.10
CA LYS A 8 4.03 3.75 15.85
C LYS A 8 5.56 3.64 15.67
N GLY A 9 6.30 3.08 16.63
CA GLY A 9 7.77 3.07 16.60
C GLY A 9 8.35 2.40 15.35
N ALA A 10 7.82 1.22 14.99
CA ALA A 10 8.29 0.45 13.84
C ALA A 10 8.05 1.17 12.51
N ASP A 11 6.93 1.88 12.39
CA ASP A 11 6.53 2.60 11.17
C ASP A 11 7.47 3.77 10.86
N PHE A 12 7.69 4.67 11.83
CA PHE A 12 8.60 5.82 11.66
C PHE A 12 10.04 5.40 11.35
N VAL A 13 10.54 4.38 12.05
CA VAL A 13 11.92 3.92 11.87
C VAL A 13 12.06 3.12 10.57
N GLY A 14 11.07 2.28 10.26
CA GLY A 14 11.00 1.52 9.01
C GLY A 14 10.99 2.43 7.78
N HIS A 15 10.18 3.50 7.78
CA HIS A 15 10.16 4.46 6.67
C HIS A 15 11.49 5.19 6.48
N LYS A 16 12.21 5.47 7.56
CA LYS A 16 13.46 6.23 7.49
C LYS A 16 14.67 5.38 7.11
N TYR A 17 14.73 4.14 7.59
CA TYR A 17 15.93 3.30 7.49
C TYR A 17 15.71 1.99 6.71
N GLY A 18 14.47 1.63 6.42
CA GLY A 18 14.11 0.36 5.78
C GLY A 18 13.89 -0.77 6.79
N PRO A 19 13.15 -1.83 6.39
CA PRO A 19 12.77 -2.92 7.28
C PRO A 19 13.94 -3.82 7.71
N ASP A 20 15.01 -3.86 6.93
CA ASP A 20 16.18 -4.70 7.20
C ASP A 20 17.30 -3.97 7.98
N SER A 21 17.01 -2.74 8.45
CA SER A 21 17.97 -1.88 9.12
C SER A 21 18.30 -2.31 10.56
N ASN A 22 19.49 -1.92 11.01
CA ASN A 22 19.87 -2.10 12.42
C ASN A 22 19.01 -1.23 13.35
N GLU A 23 18.64 -0.04 12.88
CA GLU A 23 17.76 0.91 13.54
C GLU A 23 16.39 0.30 13.83
N LEU A 24 15.77 -0.35 12.84
CA LEU A 24 14.49 -1.03 13.06
C LEU A 24 14.64 -2.22 14.02
N ARG A 25 15.72 -3.00 13.91
CA ARG A 25 15.98 -4.11 14.84
C ARG A 25 16.07 -3.63 16.29
N VAL A 26 16.82 -2.56 16.54
CA VAL A 26 16.95 -1.96 17.88
C VAL A 26 15.60 -1.43 18.36
N THR A 27 14.85 -0.77 17.48
CA THR A 27 13.53 -0.22 17.78
C THR A 27 12.54 -1.31 18.18
N LEU A 28 12.47 -2.40 17.42
CA LEU A 28 11.62 -3.55 17.75
C LEU A 28 12.00 -4.18 19.09
N GLY A 29 13.31 -4.29 19.38
CA GLY A 29 13.77 -4.78 20.67
C GLY A 29 13.38 -3.88 21.85
N GLU A 30 13.36 -2.56 21.65
CA GLU A 30 12.83 -1.64 22.67
C GLU A 30 11.30 -1.72 22.77
N MET A 31 10.60 -1.84 21.65
CA MET A 31 9.14 -1.98 21.63
C MET A 31 8.68 -3.23 22.40
N ASP A 32 9.38 -4.36 22.23
CA ASP A 32 9.13 -5.59 22.98
C ASP A 32 9.30 -5.38 24.50
N ARG A 33 10.39 -4.73 24.93
CA ARG A 33 10.62 -4.39 26.35
C ARG A 33 9.51 -3.51 26.91
N GLN A 34 9.04 -2.52 26.15
CA GLN A 34 7.97 -1.63 26.58
C GLN A 34 6.62 -2.34 26.65
N LEU A 35 6.34 -3.25 25.70
CA LEU A 35 5.13 -4.08 25.73
C LEU A 35 5.12 -4.96 26.97
N ALA A 36 6.23 -5.63 27.30
CA ALA A 36 6.34 -6.44 28.52
C ALA A 36 6.04 -5.62 29.80
N ARG A 37 6.53 -4.38 29.87
CA ARG A 37 6.22 -3.46 30.98
C ARG A 37 4.73 -3.10 31.07
N MET A 38 4.09 -2.84 29.93
CA MET A 38 2.65 -2.53 29.87
C MET A 38 1.82 -3.73 30.32
N LEU A 39 2.13 -4.93 29.83
CA LEU A 39 1.42 -6.15 30.21
C LEU A 39 1.60 -6.47 31.70
N SER A 40 2.80 -6.31 32.25
CA SER A 40 3.04 -6.47 33.69
C SER A 40 2.20 -5.51 34.53
N ALA A 41 2.03 -4.26 34.08
CA ALA A 41 1.21 -3.27 34.76
C ALA A 41 -0.29 -3.61 34.67
N LEU A 42 -0.76 -4.16 33.54
CA LEU A 42 -2.13 -4.64 33.38
C LEU A 42 -2.40 -5.84 34.31
N GLU A 43 -1.53 -6.84 34.31
CA GLU A 43 -1.65 -8.02 35.16
C GLU A 43 -1.68 -7.66 36.64
N ALA A 44 -0.80 -6.76 37.09
CA ALA A 44 -0.82 -6.25 38.47
C ALA A 44 -2.13 -5.53 38.85
N LYS A 45 -2.86 -4.99 37.85
CA LYS A 45 -4.08 -4.20 38.07
C LYS A 45 -5.35 -5.04 37.99
N VAL A 46 -5.43 -5.98 37.06
CA VAL A 46 -6.67 -6.73 36.75
C VAL A 46 -6.51 -8.25 36.75
N GLY A 47 -5.30 -8.77 36.99
CA GLY A 47 -4.97 -10.19 36.85
C GLY A 47 -5.23 -10.67 35.42
N ASP A 48 -5.79 -11.87 35.31
CA ASP A 48 -6.02 -12.57 34.04
C ASP A 48 -7.33 -12.11 33.34
N ASN A 49 -8.00 -11.09 33.89
CA ASN A 49 -9.30 -10.63 33.40
C ASN A 49 -9.17 -9.63 32.23
N TYR A 50 -8.37 -9.97 31.23
CA TYR A 50 -8.25 -9.21 29.99
C TYR A 50 -7.95 -10.12 28.80
N LEU A 51 -8.35 -9.65 27.62
CA LEU A 51 -7.97 -10.25 26.34
C LEU A 51 -7.04 -9.28 25.62
N LEU A 52 -5.90 -9.80 25.14
CA LEU A 52 -4.98 -9.06 24.31
C LEU A 52 -5.11 -9.51 22.86
N ALA A 53 -5.32 -8.54 21.96
CA ALA A 53 -5.17 -8.73 20.53
C ALA A 53 -4.08 -7.79 20.02
N VAL A 54 -3.06 -8.34 19.38
CA VAL A 54 -1.97 -7.58 18.75
C VAL A 54 -2.05 -7.81 17.24
N THR A 55 -2.00 -6.73 16.48
CA THR A 55 -2.02 -6.75 15.02
C THR A 55 -1.27 -5.55 14.47
N ALA A 56 -1.12 -5.51 13.15
CA ALA A 56 -0.57 -4.39 12.41
C ALA A 56 -1.58 -3.95 11.34
N ASP A 57 -1.60 -2.67 11.02
CA ASP A 57 -2.38 -2.10 9.92
C ASP A 57 -1.78 -2.48 8.55
N HIS A 58 -0.45 -2.57 8.44
CA HIS A 58 0.25 -3.00 7.24
C HIS A 58 1.66 -3.55 7.53
N GLY A 59 2.33 -4.06 6.48
CA GLY A 59 3.74 -4.41 6.49
C GLY A 59 4.62 -3.32 5.86
N MET A 60 5.89 -3.65 5.62
CA MET A 60 6.84 -2.82 4.87
C MET A 60 7.67 -3.72 3.96
N PRO A 61 7.73 -3.46 2.64
CA PRO A 61 8.60 -4.22 1.75
C PRO A 61 10.07 -3.86 1.97
N SER A 62 10.97 -4.83 1.77
CA SER A 62 12.40 -4.58 1.70
C SER A 62 12.76 -3.68 0.53
N GLU A 63 13.91 -3.04 0.63
CA GLU A 63 14.43 -2.23 -0.47
C GLU A 63 14.70 -3.11 -1.70
N PRO A 64 14.51 -2.56 -2.92
CA PRO A 64 14.77 -3.32 -4.13
C PRO A 64 16.24 -3.71 -4.20
N LEU A 65 16.50 -4.92 -4.73
CA LEU A 65 17.85 -5.48 -4.84
C LEU A 65 18.83 -4.62 -5.65
N SER A 66 18.31 -3.73 -6.50
CA SER A 66 19.09 -2.86 -7.36
C SER A 66 18.31 -1.58 -7.71
N PRO A 67 19.00 -0.44 -7.96
CA PRO A 67 18.34 0.85 -8.21
C PRO A 67 17.43 0.89 -9.44
N ASP A 68 17.71 0.07 -10.46
CA ASP A 68 16.92 -0.05 -11.70
C ASP A 68 15.53 -0.66 -11.47
N ARG A 69 15.32 -1.32 -10.31
CA ARG A 69 14.00 -1.85 -9.91
C ARG A 69 13.18 -0.86 -9.11
N ARG A 70 13.67 0.37 -8.91
CA ARG A 70 12.93 1.45 -8.25
C ARG A 70 12.38 2.40 -9.30
N HIS A 71 11.06 2.40 -9.46
CA HIS A 71 10.36 3.32 -10.33
C HIS A 71 9.62 4.35 -9.48
N PHE A 72 9.91 5.63 -9.71
CA PHE A 72 9.28 6.73 -8.98
C PHE A 72 8.08 7.28 -9.73
N ALA A 73 7.12 7.82 -8.98
CA ALA A 73 5.92 8.44 -9.53
C ALA A 73 6.18 9.41 -10.68
N PRO A 74 7.15 10.36 -10.60
CA PRO A 74 7.41 11.28 -11.71
C PRO A 74 7.80 10.57 -13.00
N ALA A 75 8.60 9.49 -12.92
CA ALA A 75 8.99 8.73 -14.11
C ALA A 75 7.80 8.02 -14.77
N ILE A 76 6.82 7.56 -13.97
CA ILE A 76 5.58 6.95 -14.49
C ILE A 76 4.70 8.01 -15.16
N ILE A 77 4.61 9.21 -14.56
CA ILE A 77 3.89 10.36 -15.14
C ILE A 77 4.54 10.78 -16.46
N ASP A 78 5.86 10.91 -16.49
CA ASP A 78 6.62 11.28 -17.68
C ASP A 78 6.38 10.29 -18.83
N LEU A 79 6.35 8.98 -18.56
CA LEU A 79 6.01 7.97 -19.58
C LEU A 79 4.62 8.18 -20.19
N LEU A 80 3.63 8.55 -19.39
CA LEU A 80 2.26 8.80 -19.87
C LEU A 80 2.22 10.08 -20.71
N HIS A 81 2.84 11.16 -20.24
CA HIS A 81 2.90 12.42 -20.97
C HIS A 81 3.68 12.27 -22.27
N GLU A 82 4.87 11.67 -22.27
CA GLU A 82 5.65 11.43 -23.49
C GLU A 82 4.88 10.60 -24.53
N LYS A 83 4.08 9.64 -24.08
CA LYS A 83 3.32 8.77 -24.98
C LYS A 83 2.08 9.42 -25.56
N PHE A 84 1.32 10.14 -24.73
CA PHE A 84 -0.05 10.55 -25.05
C PHE A 84 -0.25 12.07 -25.12
N ASP A 85 0.65 12.83 -24.48
CA ASP A 85 0.53 14.27 -24.33
C ASP A 85 1.90 14.99 -24.27
N PRO A 86 2.77 14.79 -25.28
CA PRO A 86 4.19 15.16 -25.17
C PRO A 86 4.42 16.68 -25.16
N GLU A 87 3.51 17.45 -25.77
CA GLU A 87 3.66 18.89 -25.94
C GLU A 87 3.26 19.67 -24.68
N GLU A 88 2.09 19.40 -24.11
CA GLU A 88 1.58 20.18 -22.97
C GLU A 88 1.85 19.52 -21.61
N LYS A 89 1.95 18.18 -21.57
CA LYS A 89 2.20 17.40 -20.34
C LYS A 89 1.21 17.73 -19.21
N GLN A 90 -0.06 17.81 -19.53
CA GLN A 90 -1.16 18.16 -18.62
C GLN A 90 -2.14 17.00 -18.40
N LEU A 91 -1.98 15.87 -19.10
CA LEU A 91 -2.92 14.74 -19.01
C LEU A 91 -3.09 14.19 -17.59
N ILE A 92 -2.01 14.10 -16.81
CA ILE A 92 -2.02 13.64 -15.42
C ILE A 92 -2.08 14.83 -14.48
N THR A 93 -3.09 14.88 -13.62
CA THR A 93 -3.33 15.98 -12.67
C THR A 93 -2.67 15.73 -11.32
N SER A 94 -2.61 14.48 -10.87
CA SER A 94 -1.92 14.08 -9.65
C SER A 94 -1.62 12.58 -9.61
N PHE A 95 -0.70 12.21 -8.71
CA PHE A 95 -0.38 10.83 -8.36
C PHE A 95 -0.39 10.68 -6.84
N GLU A 96 -1.10 9.67 -6.34
CA GLU A 96 -1.13 9.32 -4.91
C GLU A 96 -0.28 8.07 -4.67
N PRO A 97 0.99 8.22 -4.23
CA PRO A 97 1.92 7.09 -4.11
C PRO A 97 1.54 6.10 -3.02
N GLU A 98 0.81 6.53 -1.99
CA GLU A 98 0.38 5.68 -0.88
C GLU A 98 -0.58 4.58 -1.34
N ASN A 99 -1.43 4.89 -2.33
CA ASN A 99 -2.43 3.98 -2.86
C ASN A 99 -2.16 3.55 -4.32
N GLY A 100 -1.09 4.05 -4.94
CA GLY A 100 -0.75 3.79 -6.33
C GLY A 100 -1.80 4.32 -7.32
N GLN A 101 -2.43 5.46 -7.03
CA GLN A 101 -3.50 6.03 -7.85
C GLN A 101 -2.97 7.14 -8.77
N ILE A 102 -3.48 7.18 -10.00
CA ILE A 102 -3.18 8.22 -10.99
C ILE A 102 -4.49 8.94 -11.32
N PHE A 103 -4.49 10.26 -11.20
CA PHE A 103 -5.64 11.10 -11.55
C PHE A 103 -5.39 11.76 -12.90
N VAL A 104 -6.40 11.69 -13.77
CA VAL A 104 -6.31 12.10 -15.17
C VAL A 104 -7.27 13.27 -15.40
N ASP A 105 -6.86 14.25 -16.20
CA ASP A 105 -7.75 15.29 -16.72
C ASP A 105 -8.65 14.66 -17.81
N GLU A 106 -9.92 14.42 -17.48
CA GLU A 106 -10.87 13.75 -18.37
C GLU A 106 -11.24 14.58 -19.61
N ASP A 107 -11.25 15.92 -19.50
CA ASP A 107 -11.52 16.81 -20.62
C ASP A 107 -10.35 16.75 -21.61
N ARG A 108 -9.11 16.77 -21.10
CA ARG A 108 -7.90 16.63 -21.91
C ARG A 108 -7.78 15.24 -22.52
N LEU A 109 -8.08 14.19 -21.76
CA LEU A 109 -8.13 12.82 -22.24
C LEU A 109 -9.11 12.69 -23.42
N SER A 110 -10.31 13.27 -23.28
CA SER A 110 -11.33 13.31 -24.33
C SER A 110 -10.88 14.13 -25.55
N TYR A 111 -10.25 15.28 -25.34
CA TYR A 111 -9.69 16.13 -26.40
C TYR A 111 -8.62 15.40 -27.22
N LEU A 112 -7.78 14.59 -26.57
CA LEU A 112 -6.77 13.75 -27.20
C LEU A 112 -7.37 12.49 -27.87
N GLY A 113 -8.68 12.26 -27.75
CA GLY A 113 -9.37 11.12 -28.32
C GLY A 113 -9.02 9.78 -27.66
N LEU A 114 -8.65 9.81 -26.38
CA LEU A 114 -8.22 8.65 -25.60
C LEU A 114 -9.30 8.20 -24.61
N MET A 115 -9.21 6.96 -24.18
CA MET A 115 -9.96 6.41 -23.04
C MET A 115 -9.01 6.07 -21.89
N LEU A 116 -9.52 5.99 -20.66
CA LEU A 116 -8.72 5.56 -19.50
C LEU A 116 -8.08 4.18 -19.72
N ARG A 117 -8.74 3.31 -20.49
CA ARG A 117 -8.24 1.98 -20.82
C ARG A 117 -6.99 2.03 -21.71
N ASP A 118 -6.82 3.05 -22.54
CA ASP A 118 -5.61 3.20 -23.37
C ASP A 118 -4.38 3.47 -22.49
N LEU A 119 -4.55 4.33 -21.48
CA LEU A 119 -3.51 4.60 -20.47
C LEU A 119 -3.21 3.35 -19.65
N ALA A 120 -4.26 2.65 -19.19
CA ALA A 120 -4.09 1.42 -18.40
C ALA A 120 -3.32 0.34 -19.17
N HIS A 121 -3.70 0.06 -20.43
CA HIS A 121 -2.98 -0.90 -21.27
C HIS A 121 -1.53 -0.51 -21.53
N PHE A 122 -1.26 0.80 -21.74
CA PHE A 122 0.12 1.26 -21.93
C PHE A 122 0.97 1.07 -20.67
N LEU A 123 0.43 1.39 -19.49
CA LEU A 123 1.13 1.18 -18.22
C LEU A 123 1.34 -0.31 -17.93
N GLU A 124 0.33 -1.15 -18.18
CA GLU A 124 0.41 -2.61 -18.03
C GLU A 124 1.44 -3.24 -18.99
N SER A 125 1.66 -2.63 -20.16
CA SER A 125 2.72 -3.08 -21.08
C SER A 125 4.15 -2.81 -20.60
N GLN A 126 4.33 -2.02 -19.53
CA GLN A 126 5.64 -1.75 -18.96
C GLN A 126 6.15 -2.94 -18.14
N PRO A 127 7.46 -3.24 -18.14
CA PRO A 127 8.02 -4.44 -17.51
C PRO A 127 7.93 -4.45 -15.97
N PHE A 128 7.51 -3.35 -15.36
CA PHE A 128 7.47 -3.15 -13.91
C PHE A 128 6.06 -3.04 -13.33
N HIS A 129 5.00 -3.08 -14.16
CA HIS A 129 3.62 -3.18 -13.68
C HIS A 129 3.13 -4.62 -13.83
N PHE A 130 2.48 -5.13 -12.78
CA PHE A 130 1.83 -6.45 -12.84
C PHE A 130 0.41 -6.36 -13.39
N ALA A 131 -0.33 -5.31 -13.02
CA ALA A 131 -1.69 -5.05 -13.47
C ALA A 131 -2.01 -3.56 -13.29
N VAL A 132 -2.90 -3.04 -14.13
CA VAL A 132 -3.40 -1.66 -14.05
C VAL A 132 -4.90 -1.68 -14.28
N PHE A 133 -5.66 -1.02 -13.41
CA PHE A 133 -7.12 -1.00 -13.46
C PHE A 133 -7.63 0.42 -13.59
N THR A 134 -8.64 0.62 -14.43
CA THR A 134 -9.42 1.85 -14.44
C THR A 134 -10.45 1.84 -13.30
N ASN A 135 -11.02 3.00 -12.98
CA ASN A 135 -12.10 3.08 -12.00
C ASN A 135 -13.31 2.21 -12.41
N ASP A 136 -13.62 2.12 -13.71
CA ASP A 136 -14.67 1.25 -14.23
C ASP A 136 -14.38 -0.23 -14.01
N ASP A 137 -13.12 -0.67 -14.18
CA ASP A 137 -12.73 -2.06 -13.94
C ASP A 137 -12.91 -2.42 -12.45
N VAL A 138 -12.60 -1.49 -11.54
CA VAL A 138 -12.81 -1.67 -10.10
C VAL A 138 -14.30 -1.69 -9.76
N ALA A 139 -15.08 -0.73 -10.25
CA ALA A 139 -16.51 -0.62 -10.00
C ALA A 139 -17.29 -1.86 -10.48
N ALA A 140 -16.97 -2.37 -11.68
CA ALA A 140 -17.58 -3.56 -12.25
C ALA A 140 -17.34 -4.84 -11.42
N ASN A 141 -16.30 -4.88 -10.59
CA ASN A 141 -15.97 -6.02 -9.74
C ASN A 141 -16.36 -5.83 -8.27
N ALA A 142 -16.39 -4.59 -7.76
CA ALA A 142 -16.87 -4.29 -6.41
C ALA A 142 -18.36 -4.66 -6.22
N ALA A 143 -19.15 -4.59 -7.28
CA ALA A 143 -20.59 -4.91 -7.25
C ALA A 143 -20.91 -6.42 -7.30
N LYS A 144 -19.91 -7.31 -7.45
CA LYS A 144 -20.16 -8.76 -7.53
C LYS A 144 -20.20 -9.36 -6.12
N PRO A 145 -21.34 -9.94 -5.66
CA PRO A 145 -21.38 -10.58 -4.36
C PRO A 145 -20.40 -11.75 -4.31
N VAL A 146 -19.45 -11.69 -3.37
CA VAL A 146 -18.55 -12.79 -3.06
C VAL A 146 -19.40 -13.93 -2.51
N THR A 147 -19.70 -14.93 -3.34
CA THR A 147 -20.32 -16.16 -2.85
C THR A 147 -19.25 -16.92 -2.06
N PRO A 148 -19.41 -17.14 -0.75
CA PRO A 148 -18.39 -17.85 0.03
C PRO A 148 -18.28 -19.27 -0.51
N THR A 149 -17.16 -19.59 -1.15
CA THR A 149 -16.86 -20.98 -1.49
C THR A 149 -16.54 -21.70 -0.18
N ARG A 150 -17.45 -22.61 0.24
CA ARG A 150 -17.18 -23.54 1.34
C ARG A 150 -15.93 -24.35 1.00
N ARG A 151 -14.76 -23.95 1.51
CA ARG A 151 -13.59 -24.84 1.56
C ARG A 151 -13.98 -26.05 2.40
N HIS A 152 -14.08 -27.21 1.77
CA HIS A 152 -14.18 -28.48 2.49
C HIS A 152 -12.86 -28.68 3.25
N SER A 153 -12.92 -28.61 4.58
CA SER A 153 -11.80 -29.01 5.43
C SER A 153 -11.51 -30.50 5.17
N LYS A 154 -10.34 -30.79 4.61
CA LYS A 154 -9.80 -32.16 4.47
C LYS A 154 -8.86 -32.48 5.64
N TYR A 155 -9.30 -32.23 6.86
CA TYR A 155 -8.65 -32.80 8.04
C TYR A 155 -9.73 -33.48 8.89
N LYS A 156 -9.69 -34.81 8.85
CA LYS A 156 -10.29 -35.72 9.83
C LYS A 156 -9.19 -36.15 10.79
#